data_AF-A0A662D141-F1
#
_entry.id   AF-A0A662D141-F1
#
_cell.length_a   1.000
_cell.length_b   1.000
_cell.length_c   1.000
_cell.angle_alpha   90.00
_cell.angle_beta   90.00
_cell.angle_gamma   90.00
#
_symmetry.space_group_name_H-M   'P 1'
#
loop_
_entity.id
_entity.type
_entity.pdbx_description
1 polymer ?
#
loop_
_entity_poly.entity_id
_entity_poly.type
_entity_poly.pdbx_seq_one_letter_code
_entity_poly.pdbx_strand_id
1 'polypeptide(L)'
;MAYGSAAGITLGGVPMNLLAANSPMARLAADSANDKVLVFIQLHGGNDGLNTLIPISQYDDYYNLRPNIAIRHTGTRSYLNVDETVDENAQVGLHPDMLAFKEMYDQEKVAIIQNVGYPDMNLSHFRGRDVVFMGGDEGENNQYSSGWMGRYLNNIYPGYPDDFPSETMEDPIGIELSGTLSLAFHRENGIPIGLNI
;
A
#
# COMPACT_ATOMS: atom_id res chain seq x y z
N MET A 1 -15.57 -15.44 26.20
CA MET A 1 -16.97 -15.28 25.74
C MET A 1 -17.11 -13.91 25.13
N ALA A 2 -17.11 -13.83 23.80
CA ALA A 2 -17.49 -12.64 23.05
C ALA A 2 -18.68 -13.05 22.17
N TYR A 3 -19.88 -12.65 22.57
CA TYR A 3 -21.07 -12.80 21.76
C TYR A 3 -21.12 -11.61 20.80
N GLY A 4 -20.72 -11.81 19.55
CA GLY A 4 -20.94 -10.88 18.45
C GLY A 4 -22.12 -11.35 17.60
N SER A 5 -23.32 -10.83 17.86
CA SER A 5 -24.48 -11.08 17.02
C SER A 5 -24.36 -10.29 15.71
N ALA A 6 -24.13 -10.99 14.59
CA ALA A 6 -24.22 -10.40 13.25
C ALA A 6 -25.70 -10.24 12.86
N ALA A 7 -26.30 -9.11 13.21
CA ALA A 7 -27.61 -8.74 12.69
C ALA A 7 -27.43 -8.10 11.30
N GLY A 8 -27.91 -8.77 10.26
CA GLY A 8 -27.95 -8.21 8.91
C GLY A 8 -28.88 -6.99 8.87
N ILE A 9 -28.41 -5.88 8.28
CA ILE A 9 -29.22 -4.67 8.08
C ILE A 9 -29.94 -4.80 6.74
N THR A 10 -31.26 -4.65 6.75
CA THR A 10 -32.08 -4.58 5.54
C THR A 10 -32.47 -3.12 5.29
N LEU A 11 -32.18 -2.58 4.11
CA LEU A 11 -32.69 -1.28 3.68
C LEU A 11 -33.73 -1.53 2.57
N GLY A 12 -35.01 -1.27 2.85
CA GLY A 12 -36.08 -1.46 1.87
C GLY A 12 -36.33 -2.92 1.45
N GLY A 13 -36.03 -3.90 2.32
CA GLY A 13 -36.23 -5.32 2.01
C GLY A 13 -35.13 -5.95 1.15
N VAL A 14 -34.11 -5.17 0.77
CA VAL A 14 -32.90 -5.70 0.14
C VAL A 14 -31.89 -6.03 1.25
N PRO A 15 -31.42 -7.29 1.37
CA PRO A 15 -30.36 -7.62 2.29
C PRO A 15 -29.07 -6.92 1.84
N MET A 16 -28.60 -5.97 2.63
CA MET A 16 -27.28 -5.38 2.45
C MET A 16 -26.27 -6.36 3.04
N ASN A 17 -25.71 -7.23 2.22
CA ASN A 17 -24.48 -7.92 2.60
C ASN A 17 -23.38 -6.86 2.63
N LEU A 18 -22.81 -6.60 3.81
CA LEU A 18 -21.59 -5.80 3.96
C LEU A 18 -20.49 -6.50 3.15
N LEU A 19 -20.29 -6.10 1.89
CA LEU A 19 -19.30 -6.68 0.98
C LEU A 19 -17.87 -6.62 1.56
N ALA A 20 -17.63 -5.74 2.53
CA ALA A 20 -16.37 -5.68 3.28
C ALA A 20 -16.13 -6.91 4.18
N ALA A 21 -17.18 -7.53 4.74
CA ALA A 21 -17.05 -8.64 5.69
C ALA A 21 -16.79 -10.00 5.03
N ASN A 22 -17.16 -10.16 3.76
CA ASN A 22 -16.97 -11.42 3.00
C ASN A 22 -15.89 -11.32 1.93
N SER A 23 -15.04 -10.29 1.99
CA SER A 23 -13.84 -10.24 1.15
C SER A 23 -12.96 -11.47 1.43
N PRO A 24 -12.44 -12.16 0.40
CA PRO A 24 -11.44 -13.22 0.60
C PRO A 24 -10.27 -12.76 1.48
N MET A 25 -9.88 -11.49 1.40
CA MET A 25 -8.88 -10.88 2.27
C MET A 25 -9.33 -10.76 3.72
N ALA A 26 -10.61 -10.46 3.97
CA ALA A 26 -11.13 -10.38 5.34
C ALA A 26 -11.18 -11.76 6.01
N ARG A 27 -11.44 -12.82 5.24
CA ARG A 27 -11.40 -14.20 5.71
C ARG A 27 -9.97 -14.67 6.00
N LEU A 28 -9.05 -14.43 5.07
CA LEU A 28 -7.63 -14.75 5.25
C LEU A 28 -7.02 -14.00 6.44
N ALA A 29 -7.41 -12.74 6.66
CA ALA A 29 -6.98 -11.98 7.84
C ALA A 29 -7.58 -12.52 9.15
N ALA A 30 -8.80 -13.07 9.13
CA ALA A 30 -9.46 -13.60 10.32
C ALA A 30 -8.93 -14.98 10.77
N ASP A 31 -8.40 -15.78 9.83
CA ASP A 31 -7.84 -17.11 10.11
C ASP A 31 -6.33 -17.07 10.48
N SER A 32 -5.68 -15.91 10.41
CA SER A 32 -4.24 -15.77 10.70
C SER A 32 -3.93 -15.98 12.19
N ALA A 33 -2.95 -16.85 12.49
CA ALA A 33 -2.48 -17.11 13.85
C ALA A 33 -1.71 -15.94 14.50
N ASN A 34 -1.42 -14.89 13.73
CA ASN A 34 -1.00 -13.60 14.23
C ASN A 34 -1.84 -12.48 13.58
N ASP A 35 -2.21 -11.46 14.35
CA ASP A 35 -3.09 -10.38 13.85
C ASP A 35 -2.38 -9.40 12.89
N LYS A 36 -1.18 -9.73 12.36
CA LYS A 36 -0.32 -8.80 11.62
C LYS A 36 -0.15 -9.23 10.17
N VAL A 37 -0.99 -8.68 9.30
CA VAL A 37 -0.87 -8.83 7.85
C VAL A 37 -0.28 -7.56 7.25
N LEU A 38 0.77 -7.69 6.44
CA LEU A 38 1.25 -6.60 5.59
C LEU A 38 0.58 -6.71 4.22
N VAL A 39 -0.17 -5.67 3.85
CA VAL A 39 -0.74 -5.55 2.50
C VAL A 39 0.06 -4.50 1.74
N PHE A 40 0.74 -4.93 0.67
CA PHE A 40 1.45 -4.03 -0.23
C PHE A 40 0.59 -3.76 -1.47
N ILE A 41 0.18 -2.51 -1.66
CA ILE A 41 -0.64 -2.08 -2.80
C ILE A 41 0.24 -1.32 -3.79
N GLN A 42 0.40 -1.87 -4.99
CA GLN A 42 1.04 -1.18 -6.09
C GLN A 42 -0.01 -0.50 -6.98
N LEU A 43 0.10 0.82 -7.15
CA LEU A 43 -0.74 1.57 -8.09
C LEU A 43 -0.11 1.55 -9.49
N HIS A 44 -0.48 0.53 -10.29
CA HIS A 44 -0.01 0.41 -11.68
C HIS A 44 -0.51 1.57 -12.54
N GLY A 45 0.34 2.09 -13.44
CA GLY A 45 0.06 3.30 -14.22
C GLY A 45 0.50 4.59 -13.52
N GLY A 46 0.93 4.51 -12.27
CA GLY A 46 1.43 5.63 -11.49
C GLY A 46 0.33 6.35 -10.70
N ASN A 47 0.75 7.03 -9.65
CA ASN A 47 -0.08 7.94 -8.88
C ASN A 47 0.43 9.36 -9.07
N ASP A 48 -0.49 10.32 -9.23
CA ASP A 48 -0.14 11.73 -9.18
C ASP A 48 0.01 12.18 -7.73
N GLY A 49 1.23 12.01 -7.21
CA GLY A 49 1.55 12.28 -5.81
C GLY A 49 1.20 13.69 -5.37
N LEU A 50 1.41 14.69 -6.23
CA LEU A 50 1.15 16.10 -5.90
C LEU A 50 -0.34 16.46 -5.91
N ASN A 51 -1.19 15.73 -6.64
CA ASN A 51 -2.65 15.87 -6.49
C ASN A 51 -3.21 14.99 -5.37
N THR A 52 -2.44 14.01 -4.88
CA THR A 52 -2.80 13.18 -3.72
C THR A 52 -2.47 13.88 -2.41
N LEU A 53 -1.26 14.44 -2.31
CA LEU A 53 -0.70 15.15 -1.17
C LEU A 53 -0.11 16.49 -1.68
N ILE A 54 -0.90 17.54 -1.54
CA ILE A 54 -0.58 18.89 -2.02
C ILE A 54 0.29 19.58 -0.97
N PRO A 55 1.48 20.07 -1.31
CA PRO A 55 2.34 20.78 -0.36
C PRO A 55 1.77 22.18 -0.10
N ILE A 56 1.15 22.40 1.05
CA ILE A 56 0.42 23.66 1.34
C ILE A 56 1.39 24.85 1.38
N SER A 57 2.56 24.67 2.00
CA SER A 57 3.63 25.69 2.07
C SER A 57 4.21 26.10 0.71
N GLN A 58 4.01 25.27 -0.33
CA GLN A 58 4.49 25.51 -1.70
C GLN A 58 3.31 25.58 -2.70
N TYR A 59 2.11 25.93 -2.21
CA TYR A 59 0.90 25.86 -3.00
C TYR A 59 0.96 26.72 -4.28
N ASP A 60 1.54 27.92 -4.21
CA ASP A 60 1.65 28.82 -5.37
C ASP A 60 2.49 28.20 -6.49
N ASP A 61 3.64 27.60 -6.15
CA ASP A 61 4.49 26.91 -7.10
C ASP A 61 3.77 25.68 -7.68
N TYR A 62 3.13 24.88 -6.83
CA TYR A 62 2.31 23.74 -7.24
C TYR A 62 1.23 24.16 -8.25
N TYR A 63 0.50 25.24 -7.97
CA TYR A 63 -0.59 25.71 -8.81
C TYR A 63 -0.08 26.27 -10.14
N ASN A 64 0.98 27.09 -10.11
CA ASN A 64 1.56 27.71 -11.29
C ASN A 64 2.24 26.70 -12.23
N LEU A 65 2.86 25.65 -11.68
CA LEU A 65 3.48 24.58 -12.46
C LEU A 65 2.47 23.60 -13.03
N ARG A 66 1.20 23.62 -12.57
CA ARG A 66 0.17 22.63 -12.92
C ARG A 66 -1.17 23.27 -13.31
N PRO A 67 -1.18 24.28 -14.22
CA PRO A 67 -2.34 25.16 -14.42
C PRO A 67 -3.63 24.44 -14.88
N ASN A 68 -3.51 23.26 -15.50
CA ASN A 68 -4.64 22.51 -16.03
C ASN A 68 -5.21 21.47 -15.05
N ILE A 69 -4.44 21.09 -14.02
CA ILE A 69 -4.76 19.94 -13.15
C ILE A 69 -4.60 20.24 -11.65
N ALA A 70 -4.14 21.44 -11.28
CA ALA A 70 -3.97 21.83 -9.89
C ALA A 70 -5.32 21.89 -9.16
N ILE A 71 -5.35 21.37 -7.95
CA ILE A 71 -6.48 21.47 -7.05
C ILE A 71 -6.46 22.86 -6.41
N ARG A 72 -7.63 23.49 -6.33
CA ARG A 72 -7.78 24.84 -5.80
C ARG A 72 -7.65 24.83 -4.26
N HIS A 73 -7.18 25.91 -3.66
CA HIS A 73 -7.20 26.08 -2.19
C HIS A 73 -8.55 26.63 -1.66
N THR A 74 -9.48 26.99 -2.56
CA THR A 74 -10.79 27.55 -2.21
C THR A 74 -11.93 26.88 -2.98
N GLY A 75 -13.14 26.96 -2.42
CA GLY A 75 -14.37 26.43 -2.99
C GLY A 75 -14.68 25.00 -2.55
N THR A 76 -15.75 24.43 -3.07
CA THR A 76 -16.28 23.11 -2.65
C THR A 76 -15.40 21.93 -3.05
N ARG A 77 -14.39 22.17 -3.89
CA ARG A 77 -13.46 21.18 -4.44
C ARG A 77 -12.02 21.50 -4.05
N SER A 78 -11.85 22.26 -2.96
CA SER A 78 -10.52 22.52 -2.41
C SER A 78 -9.93 21.28 -1.77
N TYR A 79 -8.60 21.24 -1.64
CA TYR A 79 -7.95 20.20 -0.88
C TYR A 79 -8.45 20.13 0.56
N LEU A 80 -8.27 18.97 1.19
CA LEU A 80 -8.58 18.74 2.60
C LEU A 80 -7.28 18.87 3.39
N ASN A 81 -7.09 19.92 4.21
CA ASN A 81 -5.90 19.99 5.06
C ASN A 81 -5.87 18.76 5.99
N VAL A 82 -4.77 18.02 5.98
CA VAL A 82 -4.62 16.79 6.77
C VAL A 82 -4.59 17.10 8.25
N ASP A 83 -3.72 18.04 8.64
CA ASP A 83 -3.48 18.39 10.04
C ASP A 83 -2.96 19.82 10.12
N GLU A 84 -3.75 20.70 10.74
CA GLU A 84 -3.37 22.10 10.97
C GLU A 84 -2.50 22.27 12.23
N THR A 85 -2.30 21.21 13.02
CA THR A 85 -1.54 21.26 14.28
C THR A 85 -0.03 21.05 14.08
N VAL A 86 0.38 20.54 12.92
CA VAL A 86 1.79 20.44 12.54
C VAL A 86 2.32 21.76 11.98
N ASP A 87 3.64 21.92 11.98
CA ASP A 87 4.31 23.08 11.39
C ASP A 87 3.85 23.33 9.95
N GLU A 88 3.68 24.60 9.58
CA GLU A 88 3.21 25.03 8.26
C GLU A 88 3.97 24.36 7.10
N ASN A 89 5.28 24.17 7.26
CA ASN A 89 6.13 23.52 6.25
C ASN A 89 5.85 22.02 6.09
N ALA A 90 5.26 21.37 7.10
CA ALA A 90 4.88 19.97 7.10
C ALA A 90 3.40 19.74 6.74
N GLN A 91 2.59 20.80 6.67
CA GLN A 91 1.18 20.70 6.31
C GLN A 91 1.00 20.28 4.85
N VAL A 92 0.07 19.34 4.65
CA VAL A 92 -0.32 18.85 3.33
C VAL A 92 -1.82 18.79 3.17
N GLY A 93 -2.28 19.00 1.94
CA GLY A 93 -3.67 18.86 1.54
C GLY A 93 -3.93 17.53 0.85
N LEU A 94 -4.92 16.76 1.27
CA LEU A 94 -5.41 15.59 0.54
C LEU A 94 -6.28 16.01 -0.64
N HIS A 95 -6.30 15.17 -1.68
CA HIS A 95 -7.29 15.26 -2.76
C HIS A 95 -8.71 15.36 -2.18
N PRO A 96 -9.62 16.21 -2.71
CA PRO A 96 -10.97 16.41 -2.17
C PRO A 96 -11.85 15.16 -2.12
N ASP A 97 -11.50 14.10 -2.87
CA ASP A 97 -12.22 12.82 -2.85
C ASP A 97 -11.66 11.82 -1.82
N MET A 98 -10.56 12.16 -1.15
CA MET A 98 -9.91 11.31 -0.14
C MET A 98 -10.51 11.53 1.26
N LEU A 99 -11.82 11.75 1.35
CA LEU A 99 -12.55 11.95 2.61
C LEU A 99 -12.35 10.78 3.59
N ALA A 100 -12.41 9.55 3.09
CA ALA A 100 -12.18 8.36 3.92
C ALA A 100 -10.75 8.28 4.45
N PHE A 101 -9.76 8.73 3.67
CA PHE A 101 -8.36 8.80 4.13
C PHE A 101 -8.18 9.88 5.21
N LYS A 102 -8.85 11.03 5.05
CA LYS A 102 -8.87 12.07 6.08
C LYS A 102 -9.48 11.54 7.38
N GLU A 103 -10.63 10.86 7.28
CA GLU A 103 -11.28 10.24 8.43
C GLU A 103 -10.37 9.21 9.12
N MET A 104 -9.66 8.37 8.35
CA MET A 104 -8.71 7.42 8.94
C MET A 104 -7.52 8.11 9.61
N TYR A 105 -7.02 9.21 9.03
CA TYR A 105 -5.97 10.02 9.67
C TYR A 105 -6.45 10.60 11.00
N ASP A 106 -7.66 11.16 11.03
CA ASP A 106 -8.28 11.74 12.24
C ASP A 106 -8.53 10.72 13.34
N GLN A 107 -8.65 9.44 12.96
CA GLN A 107 -8.77 8.31 13.88
C GLN A 107 -7.42 7.68 14.25
N GLU A 108 -6.31 8.32 13.89
CA GLU A 108 -4.94 7.85 14.14
C GLU A 108 -4.63 6.48 13.48
N LYS A 109 -5.32 6.15 12.37
CA LYS A 109 -5.15 4.88 11.63
C LYS A 109 -4.24 4.98 10.42
N VAL A 110 -3.83 6.20 10.04
CA VAL A 110 -2.99 6.46 8.87
C VAL A 110 -1.81 7.33 9.28
N ALA A 111 -0.62 6.93 8.84
CA ALA A 111 0.56 7.76 8.82
C ALA A 111 0.96 8.05 7.37
N ILE A 112 1.36 9.30 7.11
CA ILE A 112 1.81 9.73 5.79
C ILE A 112 3.32 9.92 5.84
N ILE A 113 4.04 9.20 4.97
CA ILE A 113 5.49 9.32 4.83
C ILE A 113 5.76 9.85 3.42
N GLN A 114 6.35 11.04 3.35
CA GLN A 114 6.68 11.71 2.10
C GLN A 114 8.16 11.57 1.77
N ASN A 115 8.53 11.91 0.54
CA ASN A 115 9.91 11.90 0.06
C ASN A 115 10.60 10.53 0.21
N VAL A 116 9.83 9.45 0.04
CA VAL A 116 10.34 8.07 0.02
C VAL A 116 10.87 7.77 -1.36
N GLY A 117 12.12 7.32 -1.44
CA GLY A 117 12.81 7.19 -2.71
C GLY A 117 14.22 6.64 -2.58
N TYR A 118 14.94 6.61 -3.70
CA TYR A 118 16.36 6.27 -3.78
C TYR A 118 17.14 7.41 -4.47
N PRO A 119 18.45 7.57 -4.20
CA PRO A 119 19.28 8.60 -4.83
C PRO A 119 19.30 8.47 -6.36
N ASP A 120 19.49 9.59 -7.07
CA ASP A 120 19.68 9.62 -8.53
C ASP A 120 18.61 8.84 -9.32
N MET A 121 17.33 9.05 -8.96
CA MET A 121 16.21 8.37 -9.59
C MET A 121 16.25 8.49 -11.12
N ASN A 122 16.28 7.35 -11.80
CA ASN A 122 15.93 7.33 -13.21
C ASN A 122 14.43 7.56 -13.39
N LEU A 123 14.05 8.22 -14.48
CA LEU A 123 12.66 8.56 -14.78
C LEU A 123 11.87 7.36 -15.39
N SER A 124 12.39 6.13 -15.26
CA SER A 124 11.75 4.93 -15.81
C SER A 124 10.83 4.29 -14.78
N HIS A 125 9.52 4.29 -15.08
CA HIS A 125 8.52 3.63 -14.25
C HIS A 125 8.82 2.14 -14.00
N PHE A 126 9.32 1.43 -15.01
CA PHE A 126 9.63 0.01 -14.91
C PHE A 126 10.84 -0.23 -14.00
N ARG A 127 11.90 0.54 -14.24
CA ARG A 127 13.15 0.36 -13.49
C ARG A 127 13.00 0.81 -12.04
N GLY A 128 12.35 1.95 -11.77
CA GLY A 128 12.13 2.41 -10.40
C GLY A 128 11.27 1.46 -9.57
N ARG A 129 10.26 0.84 -10.18
CA ARG A 129 9.51 -0.25 -9.53
C ARG A 129 10.41 -1.42 -9.17
N ASP A 130 11.25 -1.86 -10.10
CA ASP A 130 12.14 -3.00 -9.89
C ASP A 130 13.14 -2.73 -8.76
N VAL A 131 13.71 -1.51 -8.68
CA VAL A 131 14.57 -1.07 -7.56
C VAL A 131 13.84 -1.17 -6.21
N VAL A 132 12.61 -0.65 -6.12
CA VAL A 132 11.79 -0.70 -4.90
C VAL A 132 11.47 -2.14 -4.50
N PHE A 133 11.15 -3.00 -5.46
CA PHE A 133 10.87 -4.43 -5.21
C PHE A 133 12.09 -5.22 -4.78
N MET A 134 13.27 -4.89 -5.32
CA MET A 134 14.54 -5.45 -4.86
C MET A 134 14.94 -4.89 -3.49
N GLY A 135 14.43 -3.72 -3.10
CA GLY A 135 14.77 -3.03 -1.86
C GLY A 135 16.20 -2.50 -1.88
N GLY A 136 16.65 -2.02 -3.04
CA GLY A 136 17.97 -1.41 -3.24
C GLY A 136 17.89 0.04 -3.69
N ASP A 137 18.99 0.52 -4.26
CA ASP A 137 19.10 1.81 -4.95
C ASP A 137 19.68 1.60 -6.37
N GLU A 138 19.94 2.68 -7.12
CA GLU A 138 20.65 2.62 -8.40
C GLU A 138 22.18 2.71 -8.25
N GLY A 139 22.68 2.71 -7.02
CA GLY A 139 24.10 2.83 -6.70
C GLY A 139 24.72 1.48 -6.33
N GLU A 140 25.64 1.51 -5.37
CA GLU A 140 26.40 0.33 -4.94
C GLU A 140 25.53 -0.72 -4.21
N ASN A 141 24.33 -0.34 -3.71
CA ASN A 141 23.42 -1.26 -3.02
C ASN A 141 22.46 -2.01 -3.97
N ASN A 142 22.66 -1.92 -5.29
CA ASN A 142 21.87 -2.65 -6.29
C ASN A 142 22.31 -4.12 -6.48
N GLN A 143 23.01 -4.72 -5.51
CA GLN A 143 23.61 -6.05 -5.63
C GLN A 143 22.67 -7.20 -5.21
N TYR A 144 21.39 -6.92 -4.96
CA TYR A 144 20.46 -7.96 -4.56
C TYR A 144 20.09 -8.87 -5.74
N SER A 145 20.17 -10.18 -5.53
CA SER A 145 19.73 -11.21 -6.49
C SER A 145 18.24 -11.57 -6.33
N SER A 146 17.53 -10.90 -5.41
CA SER A 146 16.20 -11.26 -4.94
C SER A 146 15.40 -10.03 -4.51
N GLY A 147 14.07 -10.17 -4.39
CA GLY A 147 13.18 -9.16 -3.83
C GLY A 147 13.29 -9.07 -2.32
N TRP A 148 12.99 -7.91 -1.74
CA TRP A 148 13.11 -7.77 -0.29
C TRP A 148 12.07 -8.60 0.47
N MET A 149 10.84 -8.74 -0.05
CA MET A 149 9.82 -9.62 0.57
C MET A 149 10.26 -11.07 0.45
N GLY A 150 10.78 -11.45 -0.72
CA GLY A 150 11.31 -12.79 -0.97
C GLY A 150 12.46 -13.15 -0.04
N ARG A 151 13.43 -12.24 0.12
CA ARG A 151 14.54 -12.40 1.09
C ARG A 151 14.05 -12.52 2.53
N TYR A 152 13.12 -11.63 2.92
CA TYR A 152 12.58 -11.61 4.27
C TYR A 152 11.86 -12.92 4.61
N LEU A 153 10.95 -13.37 3.74
CA LEU A 153 10.19 -14.60 3.93
C LEU A 153 11.10 -15.83 3.87
N ASN A 154 12.12 -15.85 3.00
CA ASN A 154 13.09 -16.94 2.96
C ASN A 154 13.89 -17.09 4.27
N ASN A 155 14.13 -15.99 4.98
CA ASN A 155 14.78 -16.00 6.28
C ASN A 155 13.85 -16.53 7.40
N ILE A 156 12.56 -16.19 7.33
CA ILE A 156 11.58 -16.61 8.35
C ILE A 156 11.07 -18.04 8.12
N TYR A 157 11.05 -18.49 6.87
CA TYR A 157 10.61 -19.81 6.43
C TYR A 157 11.76 -20.55 5.73
N PRO A 158 12.82 -20.93 6.48
CA PRO A 158 13.91 -21.71 5.92
C PRO A 158 13.38 -23.07 5.43
N GLY A 159 13.89 -23.56 4.31
CA GLY A 159 13.48 -24.83 3.72
C GLY A 159 12.37 -24.73 2.66
N TYR A 160 11.77 -23.55 2.45
CA TYR A 160 10.92 -23.35 1.28
C TYR A 160 11.72 -23.59 -0.02
N PRO A 161 11.13 -24.20 -1.06
CA PRO A 161 9.78 -24.77 -1.09
C PRO A 161 9.69 -26.22 -0.58
N ASP A 162 10.79 -26.90 -0.30
CA ASP A 162 10.79 -28.35 -0.04
C ASP A 162 10.03 -28.74 1.24
N ASP A 163 10.09 -27.89 2.27
CA ASP A 163 9.44 -28.13 3.57
C ASP A 163 8.01 -27.55 3.65
N PHE A 164 7.48 -26.93 2.58
CA PHE A 164 6.19 -26.23 2.60
C PHE A 164 5.31 -26.52 1.36
N PRO A 165 3.98 -26.62 1.52
CA PRO A 165 3.22 -26.53 2.77
C PRO A 165 3.50 -27.73 3.71
N SER A 166 3.25 -27.54 5.01
CA SER A 166 3.42 -28.55 6.06
C SER A 166 2.15 -28.73 6.88
N GLU A 167 2.07 -29.76 7.72
CA GLU A 167 0.90 -29.98 8.61
C GLU A 167 0.60 -28.79 9.53
N THR A 168 1.60 -27.94 9.81
CA THR A 168 1.43 -26.75 10.64
C THR A 168 1.36 -25.44 9.84
N MET A 169 1.49 -25.50 8.51
CA MET A 169 1.46 -24.36 7.60
C MET A 169 0.90 -24.79 6.25
N GLU A 170 -0.43 -24.91 6.19
CA GLU A 170 -1.16 -25.32 4.99
C GLU A 170 -1.32 -24.18 3.97
N ASP A 171 -1.38 -22.94 4.46
CA ASP A 171 -1.59 -21.74 3.64
C ASP A 171 -0.29 -21.28 2.94
N PRO A 172 -0.40 -20.61 1.77
CA PRO A 172 0.75 -20.02 1.10
C PRO A 172 1.38 -18.92 1.97
N ILE A 173 2.71 -18.91 2.02
CA ILE A 173 3.52 -17.96 2.81
C ILE A 173 3.31 -16.50 2.38
N GLY A 174 3.03 -16.28 1.11
CA GLY A 174 2.74 -14.97 0.54
C GLY A 174 1.72 -15.12 -0.59
N ILE A 175 0.94 -14.07 -0.82
CA ILE A 175 -0.02 -14.01 -1.91
C ILE A 175 0.24 -12.74 -2.71
N GLU A 176 0.41 -12.89 -4.02
CA GLU A 176 0.53 -11.79 -4.97
C GLU A 176 -0.66 -11.80 -5.93
N LEU A 177 -1.47 -10.74 -5.91
CA LEU A 177 -2.56 -10.57 -6.87
C LEU A 177 -2.07 -9.66 -7.99
N SER A 178 -1.61 -10.25 -9.10
CA SER A 178 -0.95 -9.51 -10.18
C SER A 178 -0.99 -10.30 -11.49
N GLY A 179 -1.09 -9.59 -12.62
CA GLY A 179 -1.04 -10.21 -13.95
C GLY A 179 0.36 -10.69 -14.37
N THR A 180 1.40 -10.34 -13.61
CA THR A 180 2.79 -10.76 -13.83
C THR A 180 3.49 -10.96 -12.49
N LEU A 181 4.40 -11.94 -12.41
CA LEU A 181 5.24 -12.13 -11.22
C LEU A 181 6.08 -10.88 -10.91
N SER A 182 5.95 -10.34 -9.71
CA SER A 182 6.78 -9.24 -9.24
C SER A 182 8.19 -9.73 -8.86
N LEU A 183 9.14 -8.79 -8.90
CA LEU A 183 10.44 -9.01 -8.27
C LEU A 183 10.35 -9.05 -6.74
N ALA A 184 9.25 -8.59 -6.12
CA ALA A 184 9.17 -8.44 -4.66
C ALA A 184 9.27 -9.78 -3.93
N PHE A 185 8.57 -10.81 -4.42
CA PHE A 185 8.62 -12.18 -3.89
C PHE A 185 9.70 -13.06 -4.53
N HIS A 186 10.50 -12.51 -5.46
CA HIS A 186 11.60 -13.23 -6.09
C HIS A 186 12.64 -13.64 -5.04
N ARG A 187 13.11 -14.88 -5.14
CA ARG A 187 14.18 -15.42 -4.29
C ARG A 187 15.48 -15.53 -5.07
N GLU A 188 16.58 -15.64 -4.36
CA GLU A 188 17.90 -15.80 -4.97
C GLU A 188 18.02 -17.13 -5.72
N ASN A 189 17.40 -18.19 -5.18
CA ASN A 189 17.40 -19.52 -5.75
C ASN A 189 16.00 -20.13 -5.78
N GLY A 190 15.69 -20.85 -6.86
CA GLY A 190 14.45 -21.61 -7.01
C GLY A 190 13.25 -20.75 -7.39
N ILE A 191 12.07 -21.16 -6.93
CA ILE A 191 10.81 -20.49 -7.24
C ILE A 191 10.54 -19.30 -6.30
N PRO A 192 9.74 -18.29 -6.72
CA PRO A 192 9.28 -17.23 -5.84
C PRO A 192 8.60 -17.75 -4.57
N ILE A 193 8.77 -17.03 -3.46
CA ILE A 193 8.12 -17.36 -2.19
C ILE A 193 6.78 -16.64 -2.11
N GLY A 194 5.74 -17.35 -2.52
CA GLY A 194 4.39 -16.82 -2.59
C GLY A 194 3.66 -17.33 -3.82
N LEU A 195 2.33 -17.35 -3.71
CA LEU A 195 1.44 -17.75 -4.77
C LEU A 195 0.98 -16.50 -5.52
N ASN A 196 1.20 -16.47 -6.83
CA ASN A 196 0.60 -15.47 -7.70
C ASN A 196 -0.75 -15.96 -8.23
N ILE A 197 -1.78 -15.13 -8.07
CA ILE A 197 -3.16 -15.38 -8.49
C ILE A 197 -3.63 -14.26 -9.42
#